data_AF-A0A6S6UBR6-F1
#
_entry.id   AF-A0A6S6UBR6-F1
#
_cell.length_a   1.000
_cell.length_b   1.000
_cell.length_c   1.000
_cell.angle_alpha   90.00
_cell.angle_beta   90.00
_cell.angle_gamma   90.00
#
_symmetry.space_group_name_H-M   'P 1'
#
loop_
_entity.id
_entity.type
_entity.pdbx_description
1 polymer ?
#
loop_
_entity_poly.entity_id
_entity_poly.type
_entity_poly.pdbx_seq_one_letter_code
_entity_poly.pdbx_strand_id
1 'polypeptide(L)'
;MPDEYYADWLKVAAEESYHFGLMRDRMALLDCAYGDMPAHNGLWEQACKTDHDVLVRMALVPRVLEARGLDVTPPMIEKLRVAGDEKTIAVLEIILRDEIGHVRIGSHWYRYCCEQVGVEPEAHFRQLIRDVMKAPLRGPFYDEGRLLAGFSAEEMEQLRLLEENWVADISG
;
A
#
# COMPACT_ATOMS: atom_id res chain seq x y z
N MET A 1 -20.01 -6.28 -5.27
CA MET A 1 -19.20 -5.31 -6.04
C MET A 1 -19.54 -5.46 -7.52
N PRO A 2 -19.36 -4.43 -8.36
CA PRO A 2 -19.57 -4.51 -9.82
C PRO A 2 -18.53 -5.37 -10.55
N ASP A 3 -18.78 -5.75 -11.81
CA ASP A 3 -17.84 -6.56 -12.61
C ASP A 3 -16.46 -5.92 -12.79
N GLU A 4 -16.41 -4.58 -12.91
CA GLU A 4 -15.18 -3.81 -13.04
C GLU A 4 -14.25 -3.98 -11.83
N TYR A 5 -14.81 -4.17 -10.62
CA TYR A 5 -14.04 -4.47 -9.42
C TYR A 5 -13.22 -5.75 -9.60
N TYR A 6 -13.86 -6.80 -10.11
CA TYR A 6 -13.18 -8.08 -10.31
C TYR A 6 -12.14 -7.98 -11.44
N ALA A 7 -12.43 -7.22 -12.50
CA ALA A 7 -11.47 -6.99 -13.58
C ALA A 7 -10.20 -6.28 -13.08
N ASP A 8 -10.37 -5.26 -12.23
CA ASP A 8 -9.25 -4.57 -11.60
C ASP A 8 -8.41 -5.50 -10.70
N TRP A 9 -9.04 -6.32 -9.85
CA TRP A 9 -8.29 -7.24 -8.99
C TRP A 9 -7.63 -8.39 -9.75
N LEU A 10 -8.20 -8.83 -10.88
CA LEU A 10 -7.53 -9.77 -11.78
C LEU A 10 -6.29 -9.15 -12.42
N LYS A 11 -6.34 -7.85 -12.76
CA LYS A 11 -5.17 -7.12 -13.23
C LYS A 11 -4.09 -7.03 -12.14
N VAL A 12 -4.45 -6.61 -10.92
CA VAL A 12 -3.53 -6.54 -9.77
C VAL A 12 -2.87 -7.90 -9.54
N ALA A 13 -3.64 -8.99 -9.52
CA ALA A 13 -3.11 -10.35 -9.33
C ALA A 13 -2.12 -10.78 -10.42
N ALA A 14 -2.35 -10.36 -11.68
CA ALA A 14 -1.43 -10.62 -12.78
C ALA A 14 -0.13 -9.82 -12.64
N GLU A 15 -0.22 -8.55 -12.23
CA GLU A 15 0.93 -7.67 -11.98
C GLU A 15 1.76 -8.19 -10.79
N GLU A 16 1.13 -8.63 -9.71
CA GLU A 16 1.80 -9.22 -8.54
C GLU A 16 2.54 -10.52 -8.88
N SER A 17 1.94 -11.37 -9.72
CA SER A 17 2.63 -12.57 -10.24
C SER A 17 3.86 -12.20 -11.08
N TYR A 18 3.78 -11.13 -11.85
CA TYR A 18 4.89 -10.62 -12.64
C TYR A 18 5.99 -10.03 -11.73
N HIS A 19 5.62 -9.23 -10.72
CA HIS A 19 6.55 -8.67 -9.73
C HIS A 19 7.29 -9.75 -8.97
N PHE A 20 6.58 -10.80 -8.53
CA PHE A 20 7.21 -11.98 -7.93
C PHE A 20 8.24 -12.62 -8.86
N GLY A 21 7.91 -12.77 -10.15
CA GLY A 21 8.84 -13.29 -11.16
C GLY A 21 10.11 -12.45 -11.27
N LEU A 22 9.98 -11.13 -11.37
CA LEU A 22 11.12 -10.20 -11.42
C LEU A 22 12.02 -10.32 -10.19
N MET A 23 11.42 -10.33 -8.99
CA MET A 23 12.16 -10.42 -7.74
C MET A 23 12.85 -11.77 -7.58
N ARG A 24 12.16 -12.87 -7.88
CA ARG A 24 12.73 -14.22 -7.86
C ARG A 24 13.93 -14.33 -8.79
N ASP A 25 13.80 -13.84 -10.02
CA ASP A 25 14.88 -13.90 -11.01
C ASP A 25 16.07 -13.03 -10.57
N ARG A 26 15.80 -11.87 -9.94
CA ARG A 26 16.86 -11.02 -9.37
C ARG A 26 17.58 -11.71 -8.20
N MET A 27 16.84 -12.37 -7.31
CA MET A 27 17.38 -13.14 -6.18
C MET A 27 18.28 -14.27 -6.67
N ALA A 28 17.88 -15.00 -7.71
CA ALA A 28 18.69 -16.08 -8.27
C ALA A 28 20.06 -15.59 -8.78
N LEU A 29 20.12 -14.38 -9.34
CA LEU A 29 21.38 -13.74 -9.76
C LEU A 29 22.25 -13.25 -8.58
N LEU A 30 21.74 -13.31 -7.35
CA LEU A 30 22.43 -13.01 -6.10
C LEU A 30 22.64 -14.29 -5.26
N ASP A 31 22.57 -15.46 -5.90
CA ASP A 31 22.73 -16.78 -5.27
C ASP A 31 21.74 -17.03 -4.11
N CYS A 32 20.51 -16.51 -4.26
CA CYS A 32 19.43 -16.60 -3.29
C CYS A 32 18.14 -17.12 -3.94
N ALA A 33 17.36 -17.93 -3.23
CA ALA A 33 16.07 -18.45 -3.65
C ALA A 33 14.93 -17.96 -2.75
N TYR A 34 13.69 -18.04 -3.25
CA TYR A 34 12.52 -17.75 -2.44
C TYR A 34 12.45 -18.69 -1.24
N GLY A 35 12.36 -18.11 -0.04
CA GLY A 35 12.38 -18.83 1.24
C GLY A 35 13.73 -18.82 1.95
N ASP A 36 14.82 -18.40 1.29
CA ASP A 36 16.15 -18.33 1.92
C ASP A 36 16.27 -17.14 2.90
N MET A 37 15.47 -16.10 2.69
CA MET A 37 15.43 -14.89 3.53
C MET A 37 14.12 -14.82 4.32
N PRO A 38 14.15 -14.29 5.56
CA PRO A 38 12.93 -14.09 6.33
C PRO A 38 12.01 -13.07 5.64
N ALA A 39 10.73 -13.38 5.58
CA ALA A 39 9.68 -12.48 5.09
C ALA A 39 8.61 -12.32 6.17
N HIS A 40 7.95 -11.16 6.20
CA HIS A 40 6.80 -10.93 7.06
C HIS A 40 5.50 -11.30 6.34
N ASN A 41 4.48 -11.71 7.09
CA ASN A 41 3.17 -12.07 6.53
C ASN A 41 2.11 -10.96 6.72
N GLY A 42 2.55 -9.70 6.87
CA GLY A 42 1.67 -8.59 7.27
C GLY A 42 0.49 -8.32 6.33
N LEU A 43 0.70 -8.39 5.01
CA LEU A 43 -0.37 -8.24 4.01
C LEU A 43 -1.43 -9.35 4.12
N TRP A 44 -1.00 -10.61 4.25
CA TRP A 44 -1.92 -11.73 4.45
C TRP A 44 -2.70 -11.63 5.76
N GLU A 45 -2.03 -11.26 6.86
CA GLU A 45 -2.70 -11.09 8.14
C GLU A 45 -3.77 -9.99 8.09
N GLN A 46 -3.49 -8.86 7.44
CA GLN A 46 -4.48 -7.79 7.28
C GLN A 46 -5.58 -8.18 6.31
N ALA A 47 -5.27 -8.94 5.27
CA ALA A 47 -6.28 -9.54 4.42
C ALA A 47 -7.24 -10.39 5.27
N CYS A 48 -6.76 -11.40 5.99
CA CYS A 48 -7.62 -12.22 6.86
C CYS A 48 -8.41 -11.39 7.89
N LYS A 49 -7.81 -10.37 8.51
CA LYS A 49 -8.52 -9.53 9.51
C LYS A 49 -9.65 -8.71 8.93
N THR A 50 -9.61 -8.37 7.64
CA THR A 50 -10.57 -7.49 6.98
C THR A 50 -11.43 -8.23 5.95
N ASP A 51 -11.44 -9.57 5.96
CA ASP A 51 -12.24 -10.38 5.03
C ASP A 51 -13.76 -10.21 5.19
N HIS A 52 -14.20 -9.80 6.38
CA HIS A 52 -15.59 -9.62 6.75
C HIS A 52 -16.26 -8.39 6.13
N ASP A 53 -15.48 -7.41 5.65
CA ASP A 53 -16.01 -6.16 5.11
C ASP A 53 -15.11 -5.59 3.99
N VAL A 54 -15.68 -5.50 2.79
CA VAL A 54 -14.99 -4.96 1.61
C VAL A 54 -14.60 -3.49 1.78
N LEU A 55 -15.41 -2.67 2.46
CA LEU A 55 -15.09 -1.27 2.68
C LEU A 55 -13.84 -1.16 3.55
N VAL A 56 -13.81 -1.90 4.67
CA VAL A 56 -12.67 -1.96 5.58
C VAL A 56 -11.43 -2.50 4.86
N ARG A 57 -11.59 -3.54 4.03
CA ARG A 57 -10.50 -4.08 3.20
C ARG A 57 -9.91 -3.02 2.26
N MET A 58 -10.75 -2.32 1.50
CA MET A 58 -10.30 -1.29 0.54
C MET A 58 -9.65 -0.09 1.22
N ALA A 59 -10.06 0.23 2.45
CA ALA A 59 -9.38 1.22 3.27
C ALA A 59 -7.99 0.73 3.72
N LEU A 60 -7.89 -0.45 4.32
CA LEU A 60 -6.72 -0.80 5.13
C LEU A 60 -5.67 -1.64 4.41
N VAL A 61 -6.01 -2.39 3.37
CA VAL A 61 -4.98 -3.16 2.65
C VAL A 61 -4.30 -2.29 1.60
N PRO A 62 -5.00 -1.73 0.59
CA PRO A 62 -4.34 -0.93 -0.44
C PRO A 62 -3.81 0.41 0.09
N ARG A 63 -4.64 1.16 0.82
CA ARG A 63 -4.30 2.55 1.17
C ARG A 63 -3.38 2.68 2.40
N VAL A 64 -3.13 1.60 3.14
CA VAL A 64 -2.23 1.60 4.30
C VAL A 64 -1.04 0.69 4.02
N LEU A 65 -1.25 -0.59 3.73
CA LEU A 65 -0.15 -1.53 3.57
C LEU A 65 0.52 -1.46 2.19
N GLU A 66 -0.23 -1.48 1.09
CA GLU A 66 0.37 -1.37 -0.25
C GLU A 66 0.94 0.05 -0.44
N ALA A 67 0.23 1.08 0.04
CA ALA A 67 0.74 2.45 0.07
C ALA A 67 2.04 2.61 0.89
N ARG A 68 2.33 1.71 1.83
CA ARG A 68 3.63 1.68 2.51
C ARG A 68 4.76 1.30 1.55
N GLY A 69 4.49 0.43 0.57
CA GLY A 69 5.39 0.11 -0.54
C GLY A 69 5.85 1.35 -1.31
N LEU A 70 4.93 2.30 -1.53
CA LEU A 70 5.22 3.59 -2.17
C LEU A 70 6.21 4.44 -1.36
N ASP A 71 6.11 4.40 -0.03
CA ASP A 71 6.96 5.20 0.85
C ASP A 71 8.38 4.62 0.99
N VAL A 72 8.51 3.29 0.94
CA VAL A 72 9.79 2.60 1.21
C VAL A 72 10.64 2.38 -0.03
N THR A 73 10.02 2.29 -1.21
CA THR A 73 10.74 1.98 -2.46
C THR A 73 11.67 3.10 -2.93
N PRO A 74 11.27 4.39 -2.94
CA PRO A 74 12.18 5.47 -3.35
C PRO A 74 13.49 5.57 -2.53
N PRO A 75 13.48 5.56 -1.19
CA PRO A 75 14.73 5.56 -0.42
C PRO A 75 15.53 4.26 -0.56
N MET A 76 14.88 3.13 -0.90
CA MET A 76 15.59 1.89 -1.22
C MET A 76 16.34 2.00 -2.56
N ILE A 77 15.69 2.56 -3.59
CA ILE A 77 16.32 2.86 -4.88
C ILE A 77 17.54 3.76 -4.71
N GLU A 78 17.46 4.81 -3.90
CA GLU A 78 18.60 5.70 -3.66
C GLU A 78 19.79 4.96 -3.03
N LYS A 79 19.54 4.08 -2.05
CA LYS A 79 20.60 3.27 -1.44
C LYS A 79 21.23 2.30 -2.45
N LEU A 80 20.42 1.68 -3.30
CA LEU A 80 20.90 0.77 -4.34
C LEU A 80 21.70 1.49 -5.42
N ARG A 81 21.36 2.76 -5.72
CA ARG A 81 22.11 3.62 -6.63
C ARG A 81 23.52 3.88 -6.11
N VAL A 82 23.64 4.20 -4.82
CA VAL A 82 24.95 4.33 -4.16
C VAL A 82 25.74 3.02 -4.19
N ALA A 83 25.05 1.87 -4.10
CA ALA A 83 25.67 0.55 -4.20
C ALA A 83 25.96 0.10 -5.65
N GLY A 84 25.51 0.84 -6.67
CA GLY A 84 25.68 0.51 -8.08
C GLY A 84 24.85 -0.68 -8.59
N ASP A 85 23.77 -1.05 -7.89
CA ASP A 85 22.90 -2.17 -8.28
C ASP A 85 21.76 -1.73 -9.23
N GLU A 86 22.15 -1.31 -10.42
CA GLU A 86 21.23 -0.83 -11.47
C GLU A 86 20.16 -1.88 -11.87
N LYS A 87 20.49 -3.18 -11.74
CA LYS A 87 19.55 -4.26 -12.08
C LYS A 87 18.41 -4.35 -11.07
N THR A 88 18.69 -4.21 -9.78
CA THR A 88 17.64 -4.19 -8.75
C THR A 88 16.82 -2.91 -8.84
N ILE A 89 17.45 -1.77 -9.14
CA ILE A 89 16.74 -0.49 -9.35
C ILE A 89 15.70 -0.64 -10.48
N ALA A 90 16.09 -1.17 -11.64
CA ALA A 90 15.18 -1.35 -12.76
C ALA A 90 13.96 -2.23 -12.42
N VAL A 91 14.13 -3.23 -11.56
CA VAL A 91 13.01 -4.05 -11.06
C VAL A 91 12.10 -3.24 -10.14
N LEU A 92 12.67 -2.52 -9.17
CA LEU A 92 11.90 -1.73 -8.21
C LEU A 92 11.17 -0.56 -8.87
N GLU A 93 11.70 0.02 -9.95
CA GLU A 93 11.02 1.08 -10.71
C GLU A 93 9.76 0.56 -11.43
N ILE A 94 9.81 -0.67 -11.95
CA ILE A 94 8.64 -1.33 -12.53
C ILE A 94 7.58 -1.57 -11.46
N ILE A 95 7.99 -2.15 -10.32
CA ILE A 95 7.08 -2.44 -9.20
C ILE A 95 6.45 -1.14 -8.69
N LEU A 96 7.25 -0.12 -8.38
CA LEU A 96 6.77 1.17 -7.88
C LEU A 96 5.71 1.80 -8.79
N ARG A 97 5.93 1.76 -10.12
CA ARG A 97 4.96 2.27 -11.10
C ARG A 97 3.61 1.55 -11.00
N ASP A 98 3.65 0.23 -10.90
CA ASP A 98 2.44 -0.59 -10.88
C ASP A 98 1.72 -0.47 -9.53
N GLU A 99 2.46 -0.39 -8.42
CA GLU A 99 1.95 -0.17 -7.05
C GLU A 99 1.19 1.15 -6.91
N ILE A 100 1.63 2.23 -7.58
CA ILE A 100 0.83 3.47 -7.64
C ILE A 100 -0.55 3.17 -8.26
N GLY A 101 -0.58 2.30 -9.26
CA GLY A 101 -1.81 1.81 -9.90
C GLY A 101 -2.67 0.95 -8.97
N HIS A 102 -2.07 0.06 -8.19
CA HIS A 102 -2.77 -0.82 -7.23
C HIS A 102 -3.43 -0.02 -6.12
N VAL A 103 -2.67 0.90 -5.51
CA VAL A 103 -3.18 1.80 -4.48
C VAL A 103 -4.28 2.71 -5.05
N ARG A 104 -4.17 3.14 -6.31
CA ARG A 104 -5.23 3.89 -7.00
C ARG A 104 -6.52 3.09 -7.18
N ILE A 105 -6.42 1.83 -7.58
CA ILE A 105 -7.56 0.90 -7.67
C ILE A 105 -8.22 0.77 -6.30
N GLY A 106 -7.44 0.54 -5.25
CA GLY A 106 -7.94 0.50 -3.88
C GLY A 106 -8.62 1.80 -3.44
N SER A 107 -8.03 2.96 -3.75
CA SER A 107 -8.61 4.28 -3.49
C SER A 107 -9.94 4.50 -4.19
N HIS A 108 -10.06 4.05 -5.44
CA HIS A 108 -11.31 4.11 -6.19
C HIS A 108 -12.40 3.27 -5.53
N TRP A 109 -12.12 1.99 -5.27
CA TRP A 109 -13.11 1.08 -4.71
C TRP A 109 -13.45 1.38 -3.25
N TYR A 110 -12.53 1.97 -2.50
CA TYR A 110 -12.82 2.52 -1.18
C TYR A 110 -13.89 3.62 -1.24
N ARG A 111 -13.70 4.62 -2.11
CA ARG A 111 -14.66 5.71 -2.29
C ARG A 111 -16.01 5.20 -2.78
N TYR A 112 -16.00 4.25 -3.72
CA TYR A 112 -17.21 3.58 -4.17
C TYR A 112 -17.97 2.94 -3.00
N CYS A 113 -17.28 2.18 -2.13
CA CYS A 113 -17.92 1.56 -0.97
C CYS A 113 -18.49 2.61 0.00
N CYS A 114 -17.75 3.69 0.26
CA CYS A 114 -18.21 4.78 1.11
C CYS A 114 -19.50 5.42 0.58
N GLU A 115 -19.59 5.65 -0.73
CA GLU A 115 -20.80 6.18 -1.38
C GLU A 115 -21.98 5.23 -1.19
N GLN A 116 -21.79 3.92 -1.35
CA GLN A 116 -22.86 2.92 -1.19
C GLN A 116 -23.46 2.90 0.22
N VAL A 117 -22.65 3.20 1.25
CA VAL A 117 -23.11 3.21 2.65
C VAL A 117 -23.35 4.62 3.19
N GLY A 118 -23.17 5.66 2.38
CA GLY A 118 -23.45 7.05 2.74
C GLY A 118 -22.51 7.66 3.79
N VAL A 119 -21.23 7.26 3.81
CA VAL A 119 -20.22 7.82 4.72
C VAL A 119 -19.23 8.71 3.97
N GLU A 120 -18.72 9.73 4.65
CA GLU A 120 -17.67 10.60 4.11
C GLU A 120 -16.32 9.86 4.10
N PRO A 121 -15.67 9.66 2.93
CA PRO A 121 -14.48 8.81 2.82
C PRO A 121 -13.30 9.23 3.70
N GLU A 122 -12.95 10.50 3.76
CA GLU A 122 -11.72 10.91 4.44
C GLU A 122 -11.83 10.77 5.96
N ALA A 123 -12.95 11.23 6.54
CA ALA A 123 -13.25 11.09 7.96
C ALA A 123 -13.39 9.62 8.35
N HIS A 124 -14.05 8.82 7.52
CA HIS A 124 -14.20 7.41 7.80
C HIS A 124 -12.88 6.65 7.68
N PHE A 125 -12.00 7.01 6.74
CA PHE A 125 -10.67 6.42 6.63
C PHE A 125 -9.84 6.66 7.88
N ARG A 126 -9.84 7.90 8.40
CA ARG A 126 -9.18 8.24 9.67
C ARG A 126 -9.75 7.45 10.85
N GLN A 127 -11.06 7.25 10.87
CA GLN A 127 -11.70 6.44 11.91
C GLN A 127 -11.23 4.98 11.84
N LEU A 128 -11.24 4.37 10.65
CA LEU A 128 -10.79 2.99 10.45
C LEU A 128 -9.31 2.80 10.81
N ILE A 129 -8.45 3.77 10.48
CA ILE A 129 -7.04 3.73 10.90
C ILE A 129 -6.96 3.68 12.43
N ARG A 130 -7.69 4.54 13.15
CA ARG A 130 -7.66 4.55 14.62
C ARG A 130 -8.21 3.27 15.25
N ASP A 131 -9.30 2.74 14.69
CA ASP A 131 -9.98 1.56 15.26
C ASP A 131 -9.21 0.26 15.02
N VAL A 132 -8.55 0.13 13.86
CA VAL A 132 -7.94 -1.14 13.45
C VAL A 132 -6.42 -1.14 13.65
N MET A 133 -5.75 0.01 13.47
CA MET A 133 -4.30 0.08 13.61
C MET A 133 -3.90 0.21 15.07
N LYS A 134 -2.94 -0.62 15.50
CA LYS A 134 -2.39 -0.60 16.86
C LYS A 134 -1.16 0.31 17.00
N ALA A 135 -0.74 0.93 15.90
CA ALA A 135 0.44 1.78 15.80
C ALA A 135 0.23 2.81 14.68
N PRO A 136 0.89 3.98 14.75
CA PRO A 136 0.71 5.02 13.75
C PRO A 136 1.28 4.59 12.41
N LEU A 137 0.68 5.12 11.34
CA LEU A 137 1.32 5.20 10.04
C LEU A 137 2.57 6.07 10.20
N ARG A 138 3.75 5.51 9.93
CA ARG A 138 5.02 6.24 10.04
C ARG A 138 5.44 6.76 8.70
N GLY A 139 5.83 8.02 8.62
CA GLY A 139 6.50 8.60 7.47
C GLY A 139 7.95 8.12 7.31
N PRO A 140 8.72 8.77 6.41
CA PRO A 140 8.23 9.81 5.49
C PRO A 140 7.27 9.22 4.45
N PHE A 141 6.23 9.98 4.08
CA PHE A 141 5.31 9.59 3.01
C PHE A 141 5.86 9.98 1.64
N TYR A 142 5.65 9.14 0.62
CA TYR A 142 5.90 9.51 -0.76
C TYR A 142 4.70 10.25 -1.35
N ASP A 143 4.67 11.57 -1.14
CA ASP A 143 3.53 12.43 -1.48
C ASP A 143 3.10 12.30 -2.95
N GLU A 144 4.05 12.42 -3.89
CA GLU A 144 3.74 12.33 -5.31
C GLU A 144 3.08 10.99 -5.66
N GLY A 145 3.64 9.88 -5.17
CA GLY A 145 3.08 8.55 -5.40
C GLY A 145 1.69 8.39 -4.80
N ARG A 146 1.47 8.85 -3.57
CA ARG A 146 0.16 8.77 -2.90
C ARG A 146 -0.88 9.68 -3.56
N LEU A 147 -0.52 10.89 -3.99
CA LEU A 147 -1.42 11.78 -4.74
C LEU A 147 -1.84 11.15 -6.08
N LEU A 148 -0.88 10.58 -6.82
CA LEU A 148 -1.16 9.82 -8.06
C LEU A 148 -2.02 8.57 -7.79
N ALA A 149 -1.84 7.96 -6.62
CA ALA A 149 -2.65 6.85 -6.15
C ALA A 149 -4.03 7.25 -5.60
N GLY A 150 -4.42 8.52 -5.78
CA GLY A 150 -5.75 9.01 -5.48
C GLY A 150 -5.96 9.45 -4.04
N PHE A 151 -4.92 9.78 -3.28
CA PHE A 151 -5.07 10.55 -2.05
C PHE A 151 -5.25 12.04 -2.38
N SER A 152 -6.05 12.75 -1.59
CA SER A 152 -6.14 14.21 -1.64
C SER A 152 -4.99 14.85 -0.86
N ALA A 153 -4.69 16.13 -1.14
CA ALA A 153 -3.71 16.88 -0.36
C ALA A 153 -4.14 17.01 1.12
N GLU A 154 -5.45 17.08 1.37
CA GLU A 154 -6.01 17.11 2.71
C GLU A 154 -5.81 15.77 3.41
N GLU A 155 -6.10 14.64 2.76
CA GLU A 155 -5.82 13.30 3.30
C GLU A 155 -4.35 13.15 3.68
N MET A 156 -3.43 13.62 2.83
CA MET A 156 -2.00 13.56 3.10
C MET A 156 -1.60 14.35 4.35
N GLU A 157 -2.14 15.57 4.52
CA GLU A 157 -1.89 16.37 5.71
C GLU A 157 -2.45 15.70 6.98
N GLN A 158 -3.67 15.17 6.89
CA GLN A 158 -4.29 14.45 8.00
C GLN A 158 -3.50 13.21 8.41
N LEU A 159 -2.90 12.49 7.47
CA LEU A 159 -2.02 11.35 7.78
C LEU A 159 -0.78 11.76 8.56
N ARG A 160 -0.19 12.94 8.27
CA ARG A 160 0.93 13.47 9.06
C ARG A 160 0.50 13.88 10.46
N LEU A 161 -0.63 14.58 10.58
CA LEU A 161 -1.17 14.96 11.89
C LEU A 161 -1.48 13.73 12.75
N LEU A 162 -1.98 12.66 12.15
CA LEU A 162 -2.25 11.40 12.83
C LEU A 162 -0.95 10.65 13.23
N GLU A 163 0.12 10.77 12.45
CA GLU A 163 1.45 10.28 12.86
C GLU A 163 1.96 11.05 14.11
N GLU A 164 1.87 12.38 14.08
CA GLU A 164 2.36 13.27 15.15
C GLU A 164 1.56 13.13 16.45
N ASN A 165 0.24 13.01 16.34
CA ASN A 165 -0.68 13.03 17.48
C ASN A 165 -1.17 11.65 17.93
N TRP A 166 -0.60 10.57 17.38
CA TRP A 166 -1.07 9.20 17.62
C TRP A 166 -1.35 8.86 19.08
N VAL A 167 -0.45 9.24 19.99
CA VAL A 167 -0.58 8.94 21.43
C VAL A 167 -1.74 9.72 22.07
N ALA A 168 -1.97 10.96 21.63
CA ALA A 168 -3.07 11.79 22.13
C ALA A 168 -4.43 11.30 21.60
N ASP A 169 -4.48 10.84 20.35
CA ASP A 169 -5.72 10.46 19.65
C ASP A 169 -6.26 9.07 20.00
N ILE A 170 -5.45 8.17 20.57
CA ILE A 170 -5.89 6.85 21.05
C ILE A 170 -6.17 6.80 22.56
N SER A 171 -5.86 7.89 23.27
CA SER A 171 -6.01 7.98 24.74
C SER A 171 -7.24 8.77 25.18
N GLY A 172 -8.05 9.27 24.23
CA GLY A 172 -9.30 10.01 24.47
C GLY A 172 -10.51 9.30 23.88
#